data_AF-A0A2S0MLK6-F1
#
_entry.id   AF-A0A2S0MLK6-F1
#
_cell.length_a   1.000
_cell.length_b   1.000
_cell.length_c   1.000
_cell.angle_alpha   90.00
_cell.angle_beta   90.00
_cell.angle_gamma   90.00
#
_symmetry.space_group_name_H-M   'P 1'
#
loop_
_entity.id
_entity.type
_entity.pdbx_description
1 polymer ?
#
loop_
_entity_poly.entity_id
_entity_poly.type
_entity_poly.pdbx_seq_one_letter_code
_entity_poly.pdbx_strand_id
1 'polypeptide(L)'
;MKSKLLYLAGGCAFVLASALVYRTATAITQNDVLANLGLGSGVLELGVRAGDVYSISPDGTRSERICGLKLDDRFVNEVNVDAIYANSMRELMPDFLGFLAGGASLQDARSLVEVMKTDEGKQTAQLRLVGLMTQIRKDTERADTPEFCECEMARHLNRRHRVCSVRSSLIPESNPELSAFNFATFSNMIPEAVFERCGLEKSEAARQIETQTCPSDTGVPWDVALRRALGVVEPRDMVDQAGQPPAADVGS
;
A
#
# COMPACT_ATOMS: atom_id res chain seq x y z
N MET A 1 -24.93 43.99 -14.17
CA MET A 1 -23.52 43.73 -13.77
C MET A 1 -23.36 42.52 -12.84
N LYS A 2 -24.09 42.40 -11.72
CA LYS A 2 -23.92 41.31 -10.74
C LYS A 2 -24.00 39.88 -11.33
N SER A 3 -24.93 39.64 -12.26
CA SER A 3 -25.11 38.31 -12.86
C SER A 3 -23.92 37.88 -13.76
N LYS A 4 -23.33 38.80 -14.55
CA LYS A 4 -22.12 38.50 -15.36
C LYS A 4 -20.89 38.18 -14.51
N LEU A 5 -20.75 38.84 -13.35
CA LEU A 5 -19.67 38.60 -12.39
C LEU A 5 -19.80 37.23 -11.71
N LEU A 6 -21.03 36.77 -11.47
CA LEU A 6 -21.34 35.45 -10.92
C LEU A 6 -21.05 34.31 -11.91
N TYR A 7 -21.38 34.50 -13.19
CA TYR A 7 -21.00 33.54 -14.24
C TYR A 7 -19.49 33.47 -14.45
N LEU A 8 -18.79 34.61 -14.40
CA LEU A 8 -17.33 34.64 -14.52
C LEU A 8 -16.64 33.94 -13.33
N ALA A 9 -17.10 34.23 -12.11
CA ALA A 9 -16.60 33.57 -10.90
C ALA A 9 -16.89 32.06 -10.89
N GLY A 10 -18.09 31.65 -11.32
CA GLY A 10 -18.46 30.24 -11.46
C GLY A 10 -17.61 29.51 -12.50
N GLY A 11 -17.33 30.14 -13.64
CA GLY A 11 -16.42 29.61 -14.66
C GLY A 11 -14.99 29.41 -14.14
N CYS A 12 -14.45 30.40 -13.43
CA CYS A 12 -13.12 30.27 -12.81
C CYS A 12 -13.08 29.16 -11.75
N ALA A 13 -14.12 29.06 -10.91
CA ALA A 13 -14.21 28.00 -9.91
C ALA A 13 -14.26 26.60 -10.54
N PHE A 14 -15.02 26.44 -11.64
CA PHE A 14 -15.08 25.19 -12.39
C PHE A 14 -13.73 24.81 -13.00
N VAL A 15 -13.01 25.76 -13.59
CA VAL A 15 -11.67 25.52 -14.16
C VAL A 15 -10.68 25.11 -13.07
N LEU A 16 -10.67 25.81 -11.93
CA LEU A 16 -9.79 25.47 -10.80
C LEU A 16 -10.11 24.10 -10.21
N ALA A 17 -11.39 23.77 -10.04
CA ALA A 17 -11.81 22.46 -9.56
C ALA A 17 -11.41 21.35 -10.54
N SER A 18 -11.62 21.57 -11.85
CA SER A 18 -11.23 20.62 -12.90
C SER A 18 -9.71 20.42 -12.95
N ALA A 19 -8.94 21.49 -12.80
CA ALA A 19 -7.48 21.43 -12.74
C ALA A 19 -6.99 20.67 -11.51
N LEU A 20 -7.62 20.87 -10.34
CA LEU A 20 -7.32 20.15 -9.12
C LEU A 20 -7.58 18.65 -9.29
N VAL A 21 -8.78 18.28 -9.78
CA VAL A 21 -9.16 16.89 -10.03
C VAL A 21 -8.23 16.24 -11.04
N TYR A 22 -7.90 16.93 -12.13
CA TYR A 22 -6.96 16.42 -13.12
C TYR A 22 -5.57 16.18 -12.50
N ARG A 23 -5.06 17.14 -11.71
CA ARG A 23 -3.75 17.00 -11.05
C ARG A 23 -3.73 15.84 -10.06
N THR A 24 -4.76 15.68 -9.23
CA THR A 24 -4.84 14.57 -8.28
C THR A 24 -4.97 13.23 -8.99
N ALA A 25 -5.66 13.19 -10.12
CA ALA A 25 -5.91 11.96 -10.84
C ALA A 25 -4.74 11.52 -11.75
N THR A 26 -3.88 12.45 -12.17
CA THR A 26 -2.69 12.18 -13.03
C THR A 26 -1.37 11.98 -12.27
N ALA A 27 -1.35 12.25 -10.96
CA ALA A 27 -0.19 11.93 -10.13
C ALA A 27 -0.01 10.41 -9.98
N ILE A 28 1.24 9.97 -9.80
CA ILE A 28 1.58 8.61 -9.38
C ILE A 28 2.48 8.74 -8.16
N THR A 29 2.16 7.98 -7.12
CA THR A 29 2.92 7.91 -5.87
C THR A 29 3.25 6.46 -5.56
N GLN A 30 4.22 6.25 -4.67
CA GLN A 30 4.57 4.90 -4.19
C GLN A 30 3.36 4.18 -3.57
N ASN A 31 2.48 4.91 -2.87
CA ASN A 31 1.27 4.34 -2.28
C ASN A 31 0.27 3.82 -3.34
N ASP A 32 0.26 4.36 -4.57
CA ASP A 32 -0.56 3.82 -5.66
C ASP A 32 -0.08 2.44 -6.11
N VAL A 33 1.23 2.24 -6.13
CA VAL A 33 1.83 0.94 -6.45
C VAL A 33 1.56 -0.07 -5.34
N LEU A 34 1.78 0.32 -4.08
CA LEU A 34 1.52 -0.52 -2.91
C LEU A 34 0.04 -0.95 -2.85
N ALA A 35 -0.88 -0.01 -3.09
CA ALA A 35 -2.31 -0.31 -3.13
C ALA A 35 -2.66 -1.30 -4.26
N ASN A 36 -2.04 -1.18 -5.44
CA ASN A 36 -2.23 -2.13 -6.54
C ASN A 36 -1.72 -3.55 -6.19
N LEU A 37 -0.68 -3.66 -5.37
CA LEU A 37 -0.19 -4.93 -4.81
C LEU A 37 -1.07 -5.47 -3.67
N GLY A 38 -2.17 -4.77 -3.32
CA GLY A 38 -3.07 -5.16 -2.23
C GLY A 38 -2.50 -4.89 -0.84
N LEU A 39 -1.50 -4.01 -0.73
CA LEU A 39 -0.88 -3.58 0.52
C LEU A 39 -1.46 -2.23 0.97
N GLY A 40 -1.22 -1.89 2.24
CA GLY A 40 -1.54 -0.57 2.76
C GLY A 40 -0.56 0.53 2.35
N SER A 41 -0.69 1.69 2.98
CA SER A 41 0.29 2.76 2.83
C SER A 41 1.63 2.37 3.44
N GLY A 42 2.70 2.93 2.89
CA GLY A 42 4.02 2.81 3.46
C GLY A 42 4.08 3.46 4.84
N VAL A 43 4.49 2.70 5.84
CA VAL A 43 4.73 3.19 7.20
C VAL A 43 6.21 3.09 7.55
N LEU A 44 6.70 4.03 8.35
CA LEU A 44 8.06 4.02 8.88
C LEU A 44 8.13 2.98 10.00
N GLU A 45 8.28 1.73 9.61
CA GLU A 45 8.37 0.60 10.52
C GLU A 45 9.39 -0.39 9.98
N LEU A 46 10.46 -0.58 10.75
CA LEU A 46 11.61 -1.36 10.34
C LEU A 46 11.29 -2.86 10.30
N GLY A 47 11.45 -3.45 9.12
CA GLY A 47 11.53 -4.91 8.94
C GLY A 47 10.23 -5.65 9.27
N VAL A 48 9.07 -5.11 8.87
CA VAL A 48 7.80 -5.83 9.01
C VAL A 48 7.75 -7.00 8.04
N ARG A 49 7.52 -8.21 8.55
CA ARG A 49 7.45 -9.45 7.77
C ARG A 49 6.09 -10.09 7.86
N ALA A 50 5.74 -10.86 6.83
CA ALA A 50 4.63 -11.80 6.91
C ALA A 50 4.78 -12.69 8.15
N GLY A 51 3.72 -12.79 8.95
CA GLY A 51 3.73 -13.49 10.24
C GLY A 51 3.93 -12.60 11.46
N ASP A 52 4.28 -11.32 11.30
CA ASP A 52 4.29 -10.40 12.45
C ASP A 52 2.89 -10.21 13.02
N VAL A 53 2.78 -10.14 14.34
CA VAL A 53 1.53 -10.01 15.07
C VAL A 53 1.44 -8.62 15.68
N TYR A 54 0.32 -7.94 15.41
CA TYR A 54 0.04 -6.60 15.88
C TYR A 54 -1.20 -6.59 16.77
N SER A 55 -1.17 -5.74 17.79
CA SER A 55 -2.37 -5.28 18.47
C SER A 55 -2.90 -4.04 17.77
N ILE A 56 -4.21 -3.98 17.53
CA ILE A 56 -4.90 -2.82 16.95
C ILE A 56 -5.88 -2.32 17.99
N SER A 57 -5.77 -1.03 18.30
CA SER A 57 -6.59 -0.39 19.31
C SER A 57 -8.09 -0.46 18.97
N PRO A 58 -8.99 -0.34 19.97
CA PRO A 58 -10.44 -0.44 19.74
C PRO A 58 -10.98 0.62 18.78
N ASP A 59 -10.36 1.80 18.75
CA ASP A 59 -10.67 2.89 17.82
C ASP A 59 -10.03 2.70 16.43
N GLY A 60 -9.16 1.71 16.25
CA GLY A 60 -8.52 1.38 14.98
C GLY A 60 -7.44 2.36 14.53
N THR A 61 -7.09 3.34 15.36
CA THR A 61 -6.14 4.42 14.99
C THR A 61 -4.69 4.07 15.30
N ARG A 62 -4.45 3.13 16.22
CA ARG A 62 -3.11 2.75 16.67
C ARG A 62 -2.89 1.26 16.48
N SER A 63 -1.71 0.92 15.97
CA SER A 63 -1.23 -0.45 15.87
C SER A 63 0.14 -0.55 16.55
N GLU A 64 0.35 -1.64 17.28
CA GLU A 64 1.62 -1.92 17.96
C GLU A 64 2.03 -3.36 17.71
N ARG A 65 3.27 -3.57 17.28
CA ARG A 65 3.82 -4.91 17.10
C ARG A 65 3.98 -5.61 18.43
N ILE A 66 3.35 -6.78 18.58
CA ILE A 66 3.49 -7.65 19.75
C ILE A 66 4.71 -8.54 19.59
N CYS A 67 4.78 -9.27 18.48
CA CYS A 67 5.86 -10.23 18.21
C CYS A 67 5.97 -10.57 16.72
N GLY A 68 7.01 -11.31 16.35
CA GLY A 68 7.13 -11.96 15.03
C GLY A 68 6.97 -13.47 15.16
N LEU A 69 6.07 -14.06 14.37
CA LEU A 69 5.95 -15.51 14.29
C LEU A 69 7.13 -16.09 13.53
N LYS A 70 7.69 -17.18 14.05
CA LYS A 70 8.68 -17.97 13.31
C LYS A 70 7.93 -18.89 12.37
N LEU A 71 7.74 -18.43 11.14
CA LEU A 71 7.17 -19.23 10.07
C LEU A 71 8.27 -20.10 9.44
N ASP A 72 7.94 -21.35 9.14
CA ASP A 72 8.77 -22.20 8.27
C ASP A 72 8.76 -21.60 6.85
N ASP A 73 9.90 -21.63 6.16
CA ASP A 73 10.06 -21.12 4.80
C ASP A 73 9.07 -21.75 3.81
N ARG A 74 8.53 -22.93 4.10
CA ARG A 74 7.49 -23.59 3.29
C ARG A 74 6.13 -22.88 3.35
N PHE A 75 5.91 -22.04 4.35
CA PHE A 75 4.66 -21.32 4.63
C PHE A 75 4.70 -19.87 4.17
N VAL A 76 5.89 -19.35 3.89
CA VAL A 76 6.11 -17.99 3.39
C VAL A 76 6.55 -18.04 1.94
N ASN A 77 5.90 -17.26 1.09
CA ASN A 77 6.44 -16.94 -0.23
C ASN A 77 7.23 -15.65 -0.11
N GLU A 78 8.52 -15.72 -0.40
CA GLU A 78 9.35 -14.54 -0.62
C GLU A 78 9.56 -14.35 -2.12
N VAL A 79 9.23 -13.15 -2.61
CA VAL A 79 9.30 -12.80 -4.02
C VAL A 79 9.95 -11.43 -4.13
N ASN A 80 11.01 -11.33 -4.95
CA ASN A 80 11.54 -10.04 -5.35
C ASN A 80 10.54 -9.39 -6.31
N VAL A 81 10.04 -8.23 -5.92
CA VAL A 81 9.16 -7.40 -6.73
C VAL A 81 10.01 -6.40 -7.48
N ASP A 82 9.85 -6.37 -8.79
CA ASP A 82 10.35 -5.32 -9.66
C ASP A 82 9.21 -4.97 -10.61
N ALA A 83 8.52 -3.87 -10.33
CA ALA A 83 7.30 -3.52 -11.03
C ALA A 83 7.31 -2.06 -11.45
N ILE A 84 6.89 -1.80 -12.69
CA ILE A 84 6.75 -0.45 -13.24
C ILE A 84 5.26 -0.14 -13.40
N TYR A 85 4.85 1.02 -12.90
CA TYR A 85 3.49 1.51 -13.03
C TYR A 85 3.46 2.83 -13.77
N ALA A 86 2.43 3.02 -14.59
CA ALA A 86 2.21 4.25 -15.35
C ALA A 86 0.78 4.77 -15.14
N ASN A 87 0.56 6.06 -15.37
CA ASN A 87 -0.76 6.68 -15.30
C ASN A 87 -1.31 6.94 -16.70
N SER A 88 -2.34 6.19 -17.08
CA SER A 88 -2.94 6.24 -18.42
C SER A 88 -3.63 7.57 -18.72
N MET A 89 -4.12 8.32 -17.71
CA MET A 89 -4.76 9.62 -17.95
C MET A 89 -3.78 10.72 -18.37
N ARG A 90 -2.51 10.62 -17.98
CA ARG A 90 -1.48 11.56 -18.45
C ARG A 90 -1.20 11.36 -19.95
N GLU A 91 -1.39 10.15 -20.46
CA GLU A 91 -1.24 9.82 -21.88
C GLU A 91 -2.43 10.33 -22.72
N LEU A 92 -3.63 10.38 -22.13
CA LEU A 92 -4.86 10.80 -22.84
C LEU A 92 -4.98 12.31 -23.07
N MET A 93 -4.32 13.14 -22.26
CA MET A 93 -4.41 14.62 -22.37
C MET A 93 -3.07 15.32 -22.08
N PRO A 94 -2.03 15.12 -22.90
CA PRO A 94 -0.72 15.75 -22.68
C PRO A 94 -0.77 17.28 -22.70
N ASP A 95 -1.67 17.86 -23.52
CA ASP A 95 -1.77 19.31 -23.74
C ASP A 95 -2.52 20.05 -22.63
N PHE A 96 -3.29 19.35 -21.79
CA PHE A 96 -4.06 19.99 -20.72
C PHE A 96 -3.15 20.49 -19.59
N LEU A 97 -2.08 19.76 -19.28
CA LEU A 97 -1.03 20.24 -18.37
C LEU A 97 -0.27 21.43 -18.95
N GLY A 98 0.00 21.43 -20.26
CA GLY A 98 0.61 22.56 -20.95
C GLY A 98 -0.25 23.81 -20.90
N PHE A 99 -1.57 23.67 -21.10
CA PHE A 99 -2.55 24.74 -20.98
C PHE A 99 -2.62 25.32 -19.56
N LEU A 100 -2.62 24.47 -18.52
CA LEU A 100 -2.64 24.92 -17.13
C LEU A 100 -1.30 25.54 -16.68
N ALA A 101 -0.18 24.97 -17.11
CA ALA A 101 1.17 25.48 -16.81
C ALA A 101 1.49 26.81 -17.54
N GLY A 102 0.87 27.06 -18.70
CA GLY A 102 0.99 28.32 -19.42
C GLY A 102 0.40 29.54 -18.68
N GLY A 103 -0.44 29.32 -17.66
CA GLY A 103 -1.05 30.38 -16.85
C GLY A 103 -0.46 30.56 -15.45
N ALA A 104 0.27 29.58 -14.92
CA ALA A 104 0.87 29.63 -13.59
C ALA A 104 2.28 29.05 -13.63
N SER A 105 3.28 29.86 -13.32
CA SER A 105 4.67 29.44 -13.11
C SER A 105 4.80 28.57 -11.85
N LEU A 106 4.22 27.37 -11.88
CA LEU A 106 4.36 26.34 -10.86
C LEU A 106 5.62 25.51 -11.15
N GLN A 107 6.78 26.13 -10.94
CA GLN A 107 8.08 25.44 -10.96
C GLN A 107 8.21 24.40 -9.83
N ASP A 108 7.39 24.49 -8.78
CA ASP A 108 7.47 23.61 -7.60
C ASP A 108 6.70 22.28 -7.72
N ALA A 109 6.02 22.00 -8.83
CA ALA A 109 5.35 20.70 -9.02
C ALA A 109 6.28 19.59 -9.52
N ARG A 110 7.53 19.91 -9.89
CA ARG A 110 8.50 18.93 -10.43
C ARG A 110 9.28 18.16 -9.36
N SER A 111 9.26 18.60 -8.10
CA SER A 111 10.05 17.99 -7.01
C SER A 111 9.37 16.83 -6.29
N LEU A 112 8.11 16.52 -6.61
CA LEU A 112 7.33 15.45 -5.96
C LEU A 112 7.15 14.19 -6.83
N VAL A 113 7.83 14.12 -7.98
CA VAL A 113 7.73 12.99 -8.90
C VAL A 113 9.14 12.53 -9.22
N GLU A 114 9.49 11.30 -8.83
CA GLU A 114 10.66 10.61 -9.38
C GLU A 114 10.36 10.31 -10.85
N VAL A 115 10.70 11.26 -11.71
CA VAL A 115 10.54 11.13 -13.16
C VAL A 115 11.74 10.38 -13.69
N MET A 116 11.58 9.10 -14.03
CA MET A 116 12.50 8.44 -14.94
C MET A 116 12.44 9.16 -16.29
N LYS A 117 13.52 9.83 -16.70
CA LYS A 117 13.69 10.28 -18.08
C LYS A 117 14.13 9.08 -18.91
N THR A 118 13.27 8.57 -19.78
CA THR A 118 13.68 7.70 -20.88
C THR A 118 14.40 8.51 -21.96
N ASP A 119 15.39 7.89 -22.62
CA ASP A 119 16.35 8.49 -23.58
C ASP A 119 15.74 9.17 -24.83
N GLU A 120 14.41 9.18 -24.97
CA GLU A 120 13.70 9.80 -26.10
C GLU A 120 12.97 11.12 -25.76
N GLY A 121 13.26 11.74 -24.62
CA GLY A 121 12.70 13.07 -24.30
C GLY A 121 11.19 13.12 -24.04
N LYS A 122 10.49 11.98 -24.06
CA LYS A 122 9.11 11.84 -23.57
C LYS A 122 9.13 11.66 -22.06
N GLN A 123 8.53 12.62 -21.34
CA GLN A 123 8.25 12.47 -19.91
C GLN A 123 7.09 11.48 -19.72
N THR A 124 7.39 10.20 -19.65
CA THR A 124 6.41 9.21 -19.19
C THR A 124 6.36 9.30 -17.65
N ALA A 125 5.16 9.53 -17.09
CA ALA A 125 4.98 9.39 -15.65
C ALA A 125 4.98 7.89 -15.34
N GLN A 126 6.16 7.37 -15.03
CA GLN A 126 6.34 5.99 -14.62
C GLN A 126 6.96 5.99 -13.23
N LEU A 127 6.54 5.04 -12.40
CA LEU A 127 7.13 4.78 -11.09
C LEU A 127 7.52 3.32 -11.05
N ARG A 128 8.81 3.06 -10.81
CA ARG A 128 9.35 1.72 -10.60
C ARG A 128 9.44 1.46 -9.09
N LEU A 129 8.89 0.36 -8.63
CA LEU A 129 9.04 -0.13 -7.27
C LEU A 129 9.84 -1.43 -7.30
N VAL A 130 10.97 -1.43 -6.62
CA VAL A 130 11.79 -2.62 -6.39
C VAL A 130 11.81 -2.91 -4.89
N GLY A 131 11.62 -4.17 -4.50
CA GLY A 131 11.53 -4.55 -3.09
C GLY A 131 11.41 -6.05 -2.86
N LEU A 132 11.51 -6.44 -1.60
CA LEU A 132 11.24 -7.81 -1.17
C LEU A 132 9.81 -7.91 -0.64
N MET A 133 8.99 -8.73 -1.29
CA MET A 133 7.65 -9.05 -0.83
C MET A 133 7.64 -10.40 -0.11
N THR A 134 7.05 -10.45 1.08
CA THR A 134 6.80 -11.68 1.83
C THR A 134 5.30 -11.90 1.99
N GLN A 135 4.82 -13.13 1.83
CA GLN A 135 3.38 -13.46 1.93
C GLN A 135 3.14 -14.84 2.55
N ILE A 136 2.20 -14.91 3.50
CA ILE A 136 1.71 -16.18 4.06
C ILE A 136 0.85 -16.91 3.01
N ARG A 137 1.15 -18.19 2.76
CA ARG A 137 0.35 -19.06 1.88
C ARG A 137 -1.07 -19.28 2.45
N LYS A 138 -2.06 -19.55 1.59
CA LYS A 138 -3.48 -19.62 2.01
C LYS A 138 -3.80 -20.78 2.97
N ASP A 139 -3.00 -21.84 2.98
CA ASP A 139 -3.30 -23.10 3.67
C ASP A 139 -2.27 -23.45 4.77
N THR A 140 -1.67 -22.44 5.39
CA THR A 140 -0.66 -22.65 6.43
C THR A 140 -1.32 -23.03 7.76
N GLU A 141 -0.91 -24.17 8.31
CA GLU A 141 -1.23 -24.56 9.69
C GLU A 141 -0.61 -23.58 10.69
N ARG A 142 -1.19 -23.52 11.90
CA ARG A 142 -0.76 -22.64 13.00
C ARG A 142 0.77 -22.62 13.12
N ALA A 143 1.34 -21.44 12.98
CA ALA A 143 2.73 -21.21 13.32
C ALA A 143 2.93 -21.35 14.83
N ASP A 144 4.04 -21.95 15.24
CA ASP A 144 4.44 -21.97 16.65
C ASP A 144 4.59 -20.53 17.14
N THR A 145 3.68 -20.14 18.03
CA THR A 145 3.69 -18.83 18.65
C THR A 145 4.48 -18.93 19.96
N PRO A 146 5.54 -18.13 20.17
CA PRO A 146 6.27 -18.15 21.44
C PRO A 146 5.33 -17.89 22.61
N GLU A 147 5.50 -18.61 23.72
CA GLU A 147 4.60 -18.52 24.89
C GLU A 147 4.43 -17.07 25.40
N PHE A 148 5.52 -16.29 25.40
CA PHE A 148 5.49 -14.86 25.73
C PHE A 148 4.53 -14.08 24.82
N CYS A 149 4.53 -14.37 23.52
CA CYS A 149 3.66 -13.70 22.57
C CYS A 149 2.19 -14.07 22.81
N GLU A 150 1.88 -15.34 23.07
CA GLU A 150 0.52 -15.77 23.37
C GLU A 150 -0.06 -15.05 24.60
N CYS A 151 0.75 -14.84 25.64
CA CYS A 151 0.32 -14.08 26.82
C CYS A 151 0.08 -12.60 26.53
N GLU A 152 0.93 -11.94 25.74
CA GLU A 152 0.68 -10.55 25.34
C GLU A 152 -0.57 -10.43 24.46
N MET A 153 -0.77 -11.34 23.52
CA MET A 153 -1.99 -11.40 22.70
C MET A 153 -3.24 -11.52 23.59
N ALA A 154 -3.22 -12.41 24.59
CA ALA A 154 -4.30 -12.56 25.56
C ALA A 154 -4.56 -11.25 26.37
N ARG A 155 -3.51 -10.56 26.81
CA ARG A 155 -3.62 -9.26 27.50
C ARG A 155 -4.28 -8.20 26.63
N HIS A 156 -3.88 -8.12 25.36
CA HIS A 156 -4.44 -7.16 24.41
C HIS A 156 -5.91 -7.46 24.09
N LEU A 157 -6.27 -8.73 23.87
CA LEU A 157 -7.66 -9.15 23.65
C LEU A 157 -8.56 -8.76 24.83
N ASN A 158 -8.10 -8.97 26.07
CA ASN A 158 -8.84 -8.55 27.27
C ASN A 158 -9.02 -7.02 27.40
N ARG A 159 -8.13 -6.23 26.78
CA ARG A 159 -8.25 -4.76 26.67
C ARG A 159 -9.09 -4.31 25.48
N ARG A 160 -9.76 -5.23 24.79
CA ARG A 160 -10.57 -5.01 23.58
C ARG A 160 -9.76 -4.65 22.33
N HIS A 161 -8.46 -4.93 22.32
CA HIS A 161 -7.64 -4.73 21.12
C HIS A 161 -7.80 -5.94 20.20
N ARG A 162 -7.92 -5.70 18.90
CA ARG A 162 -7.87 -6.77 17.89
C ARG A 162 -6.43 -7.23 17.73
N VAL A 163 -6.20 -8.53 17.56
CA VAL A 163 -4.85 -9.08 17.41
C VAL A 163 -4.74 -9.64 16.00
N CYS A 164 -3.94 -9.01 15.15
CA CYS A 164 -3.93 -9.26 13.72
C CYS A 164 -2.54 -9.68 13.26
N SER A 165 -2.46 -10.76 12.47
CA SER A 165 -1.22 -11.16 11.81
C SER A 165 -1.06 -10.45 10.48
N VAL A 166 0.17 -10.04 10.16
CA VAL A 166 0.55 -9.54 8.85
C VAL A 166 0.49 -10.69 7.85
N ARG A 167 -0.38 -10.57 6.85
CA ARG A 167 -0.54 -11.56 5.78
C ARG A 167 0.53 -11.41 4.72
N SER A 168 0.78 -10.18 4.31
CA SER A 168 1.80 -9.86 3.30
C SER A 168 2.48 -8.56 3.67
N SER A 169 3.78 -8.46 3.40
CA SER A 169 4.55 -7.23 3.54
C SER A 169 5.45 -7.03 2.33
N LEU A 170 5.81 -5.77 2.07
CA LEU A 170 6.81 -5.37 1.10
C LEU A 170 7.74 -4.36 1.76
N ILE A 171 9.03 -4.61 1.62
CA ILE A 171 10.11 -3.71 2.04
C ILE A 171 10.77 -3.19 0.75
N PRO A 172 10.64 -1.89 0.43
CA PRO A 172 11.27 -1.31 -0.75
C PRO A 172 12.80 -1.32 -0.62
N GLU A 173 13.50 -1.60 -1.71
CA GLU A 173 14.97 -1.49 -1.75
C GLU A 173 15.45 -0.05 -1.61
N SER A 174 14.67 0.93 -2.11
CA SER A 174 15.01 2.35 -2.04
C SER A 174 14.96 2.91 -0.62
N ASN A 175 14.16 2.32 0.26
CA ASN A 175 14.07 2.70 1.66
C ASN A 175 13.70 1.48 2.54
N PRO A 176 14.70 0.80 3.15
CA PRO A 176 14.47 -0.38 3.98
C PRO A 176 13.81 -0.07 5.33
N GLU A 177 13.72 1.21 5.72
CA GLU A 177 12.99 1.64 6.92
C GLU A 177 11.48 1.74 6.69
N LEU A 178 11.07 1.73 5.42
CA LEU A 178 9.67 1.73 5.05
C LEU A 178 9.19 0.29 4.88
N SER A 179 8.05 -0.03 5.47
CA SER A 179 7.33 -1.27 5.23
C SER A 179 5.90 -0.95 4.80
N ALA A 180 5.38 -1.69 3.84
CA ALA A 180 3.99 -1.66 3.45
C ALA A 180 3.40 -3.05 3.64
N PHE A 181 2.28 -3.17 4.34
CA PHE A 181 1.75 -4.48 4.69
C PHE A 181 0.22 -4.50 4.76
N ASN A 182 -0.34 -5.71 4.76
CA ASN A 182 -1.75 -5.96 5.02
C ASN A 182 -1.92 -7.04 6.08
N PHE A 183 -3.06 -7.00 6.79
CA PHE A 183 -3.38 -8.00 7.79
C PHE A 183 -4.16 -9.18 7.19
N ALA A 184 -4.09 -10.32 7.86
CA ALA A 184 -5.03 -11.40 7.67
C ALA A 184 -6.44 -10.92 8.04
N THR A 185 -7.48 -11.42 7.36
CA THR A 185 -8.85 -10.91 7.49
C THR A 185 -9.42 -11.03 8.90
N PHE A 186 -9.06 -12.07 9.64
CA PHE A 186 -9.62 -12.37 10.96
C PHE A 186 -8.59 -12.17 12.05
N SER A 187 -9.06 -11.72 13.21
CA SER A 187 -8.24 -11.65 14.43
C SER A 187 -7.76 -13.05 14.82
N ASN A 188 -6.55 -13.13 15.36
CA ASN A 188 -6.02 -14.35 15.93
C ASN A 188 -6.86 -14.76 17.14
N MET A 189 -7.31 -16.01 17.13
CA MET A 189 -8.07 -16.61 18.21
C MET A 189 -7.13 -17.28 19.21
N ILE A 190 -7.28 -16.93 20.49
CA ILE A 190 -6.48 -17.48 21.57
C ILE A 190 -7.36 -18.42 22.44
N PRO A 191 -6.99 -19.70 22.59
CA PRO A 191 -7.74 -20.63 23.44
C PRO A 191 -7.81 -20.18 24.90
N GLU A 192 -8.89 -20.54 25.62
CA GLU A 192 -9.06 -20.21 27.04
C GLU A 192 -7.91 -20.72 27.92
N ALA A 193 -7.38 -21.92 27.61
CA ALA A 193 -6.23 -22.49 28.31
C ALA A 193 -4.99 -21.58 28.31
N VAL A 194 -4.79 -20.77 27.26
CA VAL A 194 -3.70 -19.80 27.20
C VAL A 194 -3.94 -18.64 28.16
N PHE A 195 -5.17 -18.13 28.24
CA PHE A 195 -5.51 -17.07 29.20
C PHE A 195 -5.24 -17.55 30.64
N GLU A 196 -5.73 -18.74 30.99
CA GLU A 196 -5.54 -19.34 32.31
C GLU A 196 -4.05 -19.52 32.65
N ARG A 197 -3.26 -20.07 31.70
CA ARG A 197 -1.81 -20.23 31.85
C ARG A 197 -1.09 -18.90 32.07
N CYS A 198 -1.57 -17.82 31.45
CA CYS A 198 -1.03 -16.47 31.61
C CYS A 198 -1.58 -15.72 32.84
N GLY A 199 -2.38 -16.38 33.69
CA GLY A 199 -2.97 -15.79 34.89
C GLY A 199 -4.11 -14.80 34.59
N LEU A 200 -4.81 -14.98 33.48
CA LEU A 200 -5.90 -14.13 33.02
C LEU A 200 -7.19 -14.93 32.89
N GLU A 201 -8.32 -14.29 33.17
CA GLU A 201 -9.63 -14.83 32.78
C GLU A 201 -9.98 -14.28 31.39
N LYS A 202 -10.48 -15.14 30.49
CA LYS A 202 -10.93 -14.70 29.17
C LYS A 202 -12.23 -13.91 29.30
N SER A 203 -12.14 -12.59 29.15
CA SER A 203 -13.30 -11.73 29.23
C SER A 203 -14.28 -11.96 28.07
N GLU A 204 -15.55 -11.63 28.29
CA GLU A 204 -16.55 -11.64 27.22
C GLU A 204 -16.17 -10.67 26.08
N ALA A 205 -15.48 -9.57 26.41
CA ALA A 205 -14.98 -8.66 25.40
C ALA A 205 -13.88 -9.31 24.53
N ALA A 206 -12.98 -10.10 25.11
CA ALA A 206 -11.99 -10.86 24.35
C ALA A 206 -12.67 -11.85 23.38
N ARG A 207 -13.71 -12.57 23.84
CA ARG A 207 -14.50 -13.48 22.98
C ARG A 207 -15.16 -12.76 21.81
N GLN A 208 -15.71 -11.57 22.04
CA GLN A 208 -16.32 -10.77 20.98
C GLN A 208 -15.28 -10.27 19.97
N ILE A 209 -14.14 -9.78 20.45
CA ILE A 209 -13.08 -9.22 19.59
C ILE A 209 -12.45 -10.26 18.67
N GLU A 210 -12.27 -11.51 19.12
CA GLU A 210 -11.73 -12.59 18.29
C GLU A 210 -12.57 -12.88 17.04
N THR A 211 -13.87 -12.58 17.08
CA THR A 211 -14.76 -12.75 15.93
C THR A 211 -14.73 -11.57 14.95
N GLN A 212 -14.08 -10.47 15.32
CA GLN A 212 -14.01 -9.27 14.49
C GLN A 212 -12.93 -9.40 13.40
N THR A 213 -13.18 -8.70 12.30
CA THR A 213 -12.22 -8.60 11.22
C THR A 213 -11.12 -7.59 11.55
N CYS A 214 -9.91 -7.93 11.11
CA CYS A 214 -8.80 -7.00 11.05
C CYS A 214 -9.02 -6.02 9.89
N PRO A 215 -8.51 -4.79 9.99
CA PRO A 215 -8.50 -3.87 8.86
C PRO A 215 -7.72 -4.50 7.70
N SER A 216 -8.18 -4.27 6.47
CA SER A 216 -7.54 -4.80 5.27
C SER A 216 -6.12 -4.25 5.07
N ASP A 217 -5.85 -3.04 5.58
CA ASP A 217 -4.61 -2.31 5.39
C ASP A 217 -4.38 -1.27 6.48
N THR A 218 -3.19 -0.67 6.48
CA THR A 218 -2.77 0.44 7.38
C THR A 218 -3.38 1.80 7.02
N GLY A 219 -4.36 1.85 6.12
CA GLY A 219 -5.00 3.06 5.64
C GLY A 219 -4.41 3.54 4.32
N VAL A 220 -5.22 3.54 3.27
CA VAL A 220 -4.87 4.08 1.96
C VAL A 220 -5.33 5.56 1.88
N PRO A 221 -4.47 6.51 1.50
CA PRO A 221 -4.88 7.90 1.28
C PRO A 221 -6.04 8.02 0.29
N TRP A 222 -6.95 8.98 0.52
CA TRP A 222 -8.18 9.11 -0.26
C TRP A 222 -7.92 9.33 -1.77
N ASP A 223 -6.83 10.01 -2.11
CA ASP A 223 -6.44 10.31 -3.49
C ASP A 223 -5.92 9.06 -4.21
N VAL A 224 -5.20 8.20 -3.49
CA VAL A 224 -4.78 6.86 -3.95
C VAL A 224 -6.00 5.96 -4.16
N ALA A 225 -6.94 5.96 -3.20
CA ALA A 225 -8.18 5.20 -3.32
C ALA A 225 -9.00 5.65 -4.54
N LEU A 226 -9.09 6.96 -4.80
CA LEU A 226 -9.72 7.51 -5.99
C LEU A 226 -9.03 7.04 -7.28
N ARG A 227 -7.71 7.16 -7.38
CA ARG A 227 -6.95 6.71 -8.58
C ARG A 227 -7.09 5.22 -8.82
N ARG A 228 -7.08 4.40 -7.76
CA ARG A 228 -7.33 2.96 -7.83
C ARG A 228 -8.75 2.66 -8.33
N ALA A 229 -9.75 3.37 -7.83
CA ALA A 229 -11.14 3.22 -8.26
C ALA A 229 -11.36 3.62 -9.74
N LEU A 230 -10.61 4.63 -10.22
CA LEU A 230 -10.63 5.03 -11.62
C LEU A 230 -9.82 4.09 -12.53
N GLY A 231 -9.00 3.19 -11.96
CA GLY A 231 -8.17 2.26 -12.73
C GLY A 231 -7.07 2.96 -13.54
N VAL A 232 -6.61 4.13 -13.10
CA VAL A 232 -5.75 4.99 -13.94
C VAL A 232 -4.26 4.74 -13.75
N VAL A 233 -3.88 4.00 -12.71
CA VAL A 233 -2.50 3.57 -12.44
C VAL A 233 -2.41 2.07 -12.74
N GLU A 234 -1.73 1.72 -13.81
CA GLU A 234 -1.69 0.36 -14.35
C GLU A 234 -0.25 -0.17 -14.40
N PRO A 235 -0.04 -1.48 -14.18
CA PRO A 235 1.26 -2.10 -14.37
C PRO A 235 1.67 -2.07 -15.84
N ARG A 236 2.96 -1.88 -16.10
CA ARG A 236 3.57 -1.96 -17.44
C ARG A 236 4.55 -3.12 -17.49
N ASP A 237 4.51 -3.87 -18.58
CA ASP A 237 5.47 -4.93 -18.85
C ASP A 237 6.87 -4.34 -19.07
N MET A 238 7.90 -4.99 -18.53
CA MET A 238 9.31 -4.59 -18.74
C MET A 238 9.84 -4.88 -20.16
N VAL A 239 8.99 -5.34 -21.08
CA VAL A 239 9.41 -5.98 -22.34
C VAL A 239 9.94 -5.00 -23.41
N ASP A 240 9.71 -3.69 -23.31
CA ASP A 240 10.05 -2.74 -24.39
C ASP A 240 11.20 -1.76 -24.08
N GLN A 241 12.23 -2.17 -23.33
CA GLN A 241 13.42 -1.32 -23.12
C GLN A 241 14.79 -1.96 -23.41
N ALA A 242 14.84 -3.22 -23.84
CA ALA A 242 16.05 -3.78 -24.42
C ALA A 242 15.95 -3.71 -25.95
N GLY A 243 16.62 -2.74 -26.55
CA GLY A 243 17.05 -2.82 -27.95
C GLY A 243 18.06 -3.97 -28.12
N GLN A 244 17.61 -5.20 -27.93
CA GLN A 244 18.33 -6.41 -28.27
C GLN A 244 18.02 -6.69 -29.74
N PRO A 245 18.98 -6.55 -30.67
CA PRO A 245 18.76 -7.06 -32.02
C PRO A 245 18.46 -8.56 -31.93
N PRO A 246 17.58 -9.09 -32.81
CA PRO A 246 17.25 -10.50 -32.80
C PRO A 246 18.53 -11.33 -32.83
N ALA A 247 18.64 -12.29 -31.91
CA ALA A 247 19.72 -13.26 -31.93
C ALA A 247 19.81 -13.83 -33.35
N ALA A 248 20.96 -13.61 -33.99
CA ALA A 248 21.23 -14.10 -35.32
C ALA A 248 21.02 -15.62 -35.31
N ASP A 249 20.16 -16.04 -36.23
CA ASP A 249 19.91 -17.41 -36.64
C ASP A 249 21.27 -18.04 -37.02
N VAL A 250 21.85 -18.84 -36.12
CA VAL A 250 22.96 -19.72 -36.49
C VAL A 250 22.32 -21.01 -36.98
N GLY A 251 22.01 -21.00 -38.27
CA GLY A 251 21.62 -22.18 -39.01
C GLY A 251 22.70 -23.26 -38.94
N SER A 252 22.22 -24.49 -38.74
CA SER A 252 22.63 -25.78 -39.30
C SER A 252 24.12 -26.04 -39.54
#